data_AF-A0A955BBF1-F1
#
_entry.id   AF-A0A955BBF1-F1
#
_cell.length_a   1.000
_cell.length_b   1.000
_cell.length_c   1.000
_cell.angle_alpha   90.00
_cell.angle_beta   90.00
_cell.angle_gamma   90.00
#
_symmetry.space_group_name_H-M   'P 1'
#
loop_
_entity.id
_entity.type
_entity.pdbx_description
1 polymer ?
#
loop_
_entity_poly.entity_id
_entity_poly.type
_entity_poly.pdbx_seq_one_letter_code
_entity_poly.pdbx_strand_id
1 'polypeptide(L)'
;MSETKTPFDMFDPTGMVKTMRDASLDAWAKAMTEMVNTDAFAEAQGASLDAWLSSSAPLRKAMENALAQSMAQVNLPSRDDISRLAERLTNIEMRLDDMDAKLDEAISGGAKARAAKTSKKTNEEK
;
A
#
# COMPACT_ATOMS: atom_id res chain seq x y z
N MET A 1 -12.88 -64.43 3.01
CA MET A 1 -12.93 -64.74 1.57
C MET A 1 -12.39 -63.51 0.86
N SER A 2 -11.22 -63.63 0.25
CA SER A 2 -10.50 -62.50 -0.35
C SER A 2 -11.18 -62.04 -1.63
N GLU A 3 -11.62 -60.79 -1.65
CA GLU A 3 -12.16 -60.13 -2.83
C GLU A 3 -10.99 -59.78 -3.75
N THR A 4 -10.73 -60.65 -4.73
CA THR A 4 -9.73 -60.45 -5.77
C THR A 4 -10.19 -59.32 -6.68
N LYS A 5 -9.55 -58.16 -6.54
CA LYS A 5 -9.54 -57.07 -7.52
C LYS A 5 -9.09 -57.64 -8.86
N THR A 6 -10.04 -58.01 -9.72
CA THR A 6 -9.77 -58.46 -11.10
C THR A 6 -9.19 -57.28 -11.89
N PRO A 7 -7.97 -57.42 -12.45
CA PRO A 7 -7.42 -56.42 -13.34
C PRO A 7 -7.96 -56.72 -14.75
N PHE A 8 -8.77 -55.80 -15.29
CA PHE A 8 -9.36 -55.85 -16.64
C PHE A 8 -10.36 -57.01 -16.91
N ASP A 9 -11.64 -56.68 -16.88
CA ASP A 9 -12.73 -57.54 -17.35
C ASP A 9 -12.96 -57.29 -18.86
N MET A 10 -12.53 -58.19 -19.73
CA MET A 10 -12.55 -58.00 -21.19
C MET A 10 -13.95 -57.99 -21.81
N PHE A 11 -14.97 -58.31 -21.02
CA PHE A 11 -16.37 -58.42 -21.46
C PHE A 11 -17.27 -57.30 -20.91
N ASP A 12 -16.71 -56.30 -20.22
CA ASP A 12 -17.45 -55.10 -19.80
C ASP A 12 -17.01 -53.86 -20.62
N PRO A 13 -17.70 -53.53 -21.72
CA PRO A 13 -17.39 -52.36 -22.53
C PRO A 13 -17.59 -51.04 -21.77
N THR A 14 -18.40 -51.04 -20.71
CA THR A 14 -18.64 -49.83 -19.89
C THR A 14 -17.49 -49.57 -18.93
N GLY A 15 -16.86 -50.62 -18.40
CA GLY A 15 -15.65 -50.56 -17.58
C GLY A 15 -14.44 -50.01 -18.35
N MET A 16 -14.27 -50.40 -19.61
CA MET A 16 -13.22 -49.86 -20.49
C MET A 16 -13.41 -48.36 -20.79
N VAL A 17 -14.63 -47.96 -21.16
CA VAL A 17 -14.95 -46.54 -21.40
C VAL A 17 -14.79 -45.70 -20.13
N LYS A 18 -15.24 -46.23 -18.99
CA LYS A 18 -15.08 -45.58 -17.68
C LYS A 18 -13.60 -45.38 -17.35
N THR A 19 -12.76 -46.39 -17.55
CA THR A 19 -11.32 -46.31 -17.27
C THR A 19 -10.63 -45.29 -18.19
N MET A 20 -10.97 -45.27 -19.48
CA MET A 20 -10.43 -44.30 -20.43
C MET A 20 -10.83 -42.86 -20.06
N ARG A 21 -12.10 -42.65 -19.68
CA ARG A 21 -12.60 -41.36 -19.20
C ARG A 21 -11.90 -40.94 -17.92
N ASP A 22 -11.79 -41.83 -16.94
CA ASP A 22 -11.19 -41.53 -15.64
C ASP A 22 -9.70 -41.20 -15.80
N ALA A 23 -8.98 -41.89 -16.68
CA ALA A 23 -7.60 -41.55 -17.05
C ALA A 23 -7.49 -40.19 -17.76
N SER A 24 -8.45 -39.87 -18.65
CA SER A 24 -8.49 -38.56 -19.31
C SER A 24 -8.75 -37.43 -18.31
N LEU A 25 -9.73 -37.59 -17.41
CA LEU A 25 -10.05 -36.61 -16.38
C LEU A 25 -8.90 -36.42 -15.39
N ASP A 26 -8.18 -37.49 -15.03
CA ASP A 26 -7.00 -37.40 -14.17
C ASP A 26 -5.87 -36.60 -14.85
N ALA A 27 -5.64 -36.83 -16.15
CA ALA A 27 -4.66 -36.05 -16.92
C ALA A 27 -5.06 -34.56 -17.01
N TRP A 28 -6.33 -34.26 -17.27
CA TRP A 28 -6.85 -32.88 -17.27
C TRP A 28 -6.76 -32.22 -15.90
N ALA A 29 -7.08 -32.94 -14.83
CA ALA A 29 -7.00 -32.45 -13.47
C ALA A 29 -5.54 -32.13 -13.08
N LYS A 30 -4.59 -33.00 -13.44
CA LYS A 30 -3.16 -32.76 -13.23
C LYS A 30 -2.67 -31.55 -14.01
N ALA A 31 -3.01 -31.46 -15.30
CA ALA A 31 -2.64 -30.31 -16.12
C ALA A 31 -3.19 -28.98 -15.58
N MET A 32 -4.45 -28.96 -15.13
CA MET A 32 -5.05 -27.79 -14.49
C MET A 32 -4.38 -27.47 -13.15
N THR A 33 -4.05 -28.50 -12.36
CA THR A 33 -3.35 -28.33 -11.08
C THR A 33 -1.97 -27.72 -11.29
N GLU A 34 -1.20 -28.21 -12.27
CA GLU A 34 0.08 -27.62 -12.64
C GLU A 34 -0.08 -26.19 -13.13
N MET A 35 -1.07 -25.93 -13.98
CA MET A 35 -1.38 -24.59 -14.49
C MET A 35 -1.65 -23.59 -13.36
N VAL A 36 -2.52 -23.92 -12.39
CA VAL A 36 -2.84 -23.01 -11.28
C VAL A 36 -1.71 -22.86 -10.26
N ASN A 37 -0.81 -23.84 -10.19
CA ASN A 37 0.41 -23.76 -9.35
C ASN A 37 1.55 -23.01 -10.04
N THR A 38 1.40 -22.58 -11.30
CA THR A 38 2.42 -21.76 -11.96
C THR A 38 2.38 -20.32 -11.45
N ASP A 39 3.56 -19.72 -11.28
CA ASP A 39 3.70 -18.31 -10.93
C ASP A 39 3.04 -17.40 -11.98
N ALA A 40 3.06 -17.79 -13.25
CA ALA A 40 2.42 -17.06 -14.34
C ALA A 40 0.90 -16.97 -14.18
N PHE A 41 0.24 -18.02 -13.67
CA PHE A 41 -1.20 -17.96 -13.38
C PHE A 41 -1.50 -17.02 -12.21
N ALA A 42 -0.70 -17.09 -11.15
CA ALA A 42 -0.83 -16.19 -10.00
C ALA A 42 -0.61 -14.72 -10.42
N GLU A 43 0.41 -14.46 -11.24
CA GLU A 43 0.71 -13.13 -11.78
C GLU A 43 -0.41 -12.61 -12.70
N ALA A 44 -0.91 -13.45 -13.61
CA ALA A 44 -2.01 -13.08 -14.50
C ALA A 44 -3.30 -12.78 -13.72
N GLN A 45 -3.61 -13.59 -12.70
CA GLN A 45 -4.75 -13.36 -11.83
C GLN A 45 -4.58 -12.09 -11.01
N GLY A 46 -3.38 -11.83 -10.49
CA GLY A 46 -3.03 -10.60 -9.78
C GLY A 46 -3.18 -9.36 -10.66
N ALA A 47 -2.65 -9.40 -11.88
CA ALA A 47 -2.78 -8.32 -12.86
C ALA A 47 -4.24 -8.06 -13.26
N SER A 48 -5.05 -9.12 -13.39
CA SER A 48 -6.49 -8.99 -13.66
C SER A 48 -7.24 -8.33 -12.48
N LEU A 49 -6.92 -8.73 -11.25
CA LEU A 49 -7.47 -8.11 -10.04
C LEU A 49 -7.04 -6.65 -9.89
N ASP A 50 -5.79 -6.33 -10.19
CA ASP A 50 -5.28 -4.96 -10.15
C ASP A 50 -5.91 -4.09 -11.25
N ALA A 51 -6.09 -4.63 -12.45
CA ALA A 51 -6.84 -3.97 -13.53
C ALA A 51 -8.30 -3.71 -13.12
N TRP A 52 -8.94 -4.68 -12.45
CA TRP A 52 -10.29 -4.50 -11.93
C TRP A 52 -10.34 -3.43 -10.84
N LEU A 53 -9.45 -3.50 -9.85
CA LEU A 53 -9.39 -2.55 -8.74
C LEU A 53 -9.05 -1.12 -9.23
N SER A 54 -8.10 -0.98 -10.15
CA SER A 54 -7.76 0.31 -10.75
C SER A 54 -8.89 0.89 -11.59
N SER A 55 -9.62 0.06 -12.35
CA SER A 55 -10.81 0.51 -13.09
C SER A 55 -11.95 0.93 -12.15
N SER A 56 -12.00 0.35 -10.93
CA SER A 56 -12.95 0.73 -9.87
C SER A 56 -12.51 1.95 -9.06
N ALA A 57 -11.30 2.47 -9.25
CA ALA A 57 -10.80 3.62 -8.50
C ALA A 57 -11.70 4.87 -8.59
N PRO A 58 -12.30 5.23 -9.75
CA PRO A 58 -13.25 6.33 -9.83
C PRO A 58 -14.52 6.09 -8.99
N LEU A 59 -15.02 4.84 -8.96
CA LEU A 59 -16.16 4.47 -8.13
C LEU A 59 -15.83 4.57 -6.65
N ARG A 60 -14.66 4.08 -6.25
CA ARG A 60 -14.17 4.19 -4.87
C ARG A 60 -14.08 5.65 -4.43
N LYS A 61 -13.53 6.52 -5.29
CA LYS A 61 -13.44 7.97 -5.04
C LYS A 61 -14.83 8.63 -4.94
N ALA A 62 -15.77 8.22 -5.79
CA ALA A 62 -17.15 8.72 -5.72
C ALA A 62 -17.82 8.33 -4.39
N MET A 63 -17.62 7.09 -3.91
CA MET A 63 -18.11 6.66 -2.60
C MET A 63 -17.46 7.42 -1.44
N GLU A 64 -16.14 7.62 -1.48
CA GLU A 64 -15.41 8.40 -0.48
C GLU A 64 -15.95 9.83 -0.39
N ASN A 65 -16.21 10.48 -1.54
CA ASN A 65 -16.81 11.82 -1.58
C ASN A 65 -18.23 11.85 -1.03
N ALA A 66 -19.07 10.87 -1.38
CA ALA A 66 -20.44 10.79 -0.88
C ALA A 66 -20.47 10.62 0.65
N LEU A 67 -19.56 9.79 1.19
CA LEU A 67 -19.42 9.62 2.62
C LEU A 67 -18.90 10.90 3.29
N ALA A 68 -17.90 11.56 2.72
CA ALA A 68 -17.40 12.84 3.24
C ALA A 68 -18.49 13.91 3.26
N GLN A 69 -19.33 13.98 2.22
CA GLN A 69 -20.47 14.90 2.16
C GLN A 69 -21.53 14.57 3.22
N SER A 70 -21.77 13.29 3.49
CA SER A 70 -22.64 12.85 4.59
C SER A 70 -22.08 13.25 5.96
N MET A 71 -20.78 13.04 6.17
CA MET A 71 -20.09 13.45 7.40
C MET A 71 -20.16 14.97 7.61
N ALA A 72 -20.01 15.75 6.53
CA ALA A 72 -20.16 17.21 6.58
C ALA A 72 -21.56 17.64 7.03
N GLN A 73 -22.62 16.90 6.65
CA GLN A 73 -24.00 17.20 7.09
C GLN A 73 -24.19 17.05 8.60
N VAL A 74 -23.44 16.14 9.23
CA VAL A 74 -23.42 15.95 10.70
C VAL A 74 -22.25 16.67 11.37
N ASN A 75 -21.63 17.62 10.67
CA ASN A 75 -20.51 18.43 11.16
C ASN A 75 -19.30 17.60 11.63
N LEU A 76 -19.09 16.43 11.03
CA LEU A 76 -17.93 15.58 11.27
C LEU A 76 -16.87 15.79 10.17
N PRO A 77 -15.61 16.02 10.54
CA PRO A 77 -14.53 16.16 9.56
C PRO A 77 -14.23 14.84 8.87
N SER A 78 -13.88 14.90 7.58
CA SER A 78 -13.44 13.73 6.84
C SER A 78 -11.99 13.37 7.19
N ARG A 79 -11.57 12.16 6.81
CA ARG A 79 -10.16 11.74 6.97
C ARG A 79 -9.19 12.63 6.17
N ASP A 80 -9.61 13.13 5.01
CA ASP A 80 -8.78 14.03 4.19
C ASP A 80 -8.55 15.37 4.90
N ASP A 81 -9.59 15.91 5.55
CA ASP A 81 -9.49 17.16 6.31
C ASP A 81 -8.50 17.04 7.47
N ILE A 82 -8.53 15.91 8.19
CA ILE A 82 -7.59 15.63 9.28
C ILE A 82 -6.16 15.51 8.74
N SER A 83 -5.96 14.83 7.61
CA SER A 83 -4.64 14.70 6.99
C SER A 83 -4.07 16.05 6.55
N ARG A 84 -4.89 16.89 5.90
CA ARG A 84 -4.50 18.25 5.50
C ARG A 84 -4.16 19.13 6.69
N LEU A 85 -4.90 18.99 7.78
CA LEU A 85 -4.60 19.70 9.02
C LEU A 85 -3.25 19.25 9.59
N ALA A 86 -2.98 17.95 9.63
CA ALA A 86 -1.70 17.41 10.09
C ALA A 86 -0.52 17.92 9.24
N GLU A 87 -0.63 17.89 7.90
CA GLU A 87 0.40 18.43 7.00
C GLU A 87 0.68 19.92 7.24
N ARG A 88 -0.39 20.70 7.46
CA ARG A 88 -0.26 22.14 7.77
C ARG A 88 0.40 22.36 9.12
N LEU A 89 0.06 21.57 10.13
CA LEU A 89 0.68 21.64 11.45
C LEU A 89 2.18 21.31 11.37
N THR A 90 2.56 20.25 10.64
CA THR A 90 3.98 19.92 10.41
C THR A 90 4.73 21.05 9.70
N ASN A 91 4.10 21.69 8.70
CA ASN A 91 4.69 22.84 8.01
C ASN A 91 4.85 24.06 8.91
N ILE A 92 3.90 24.28 9.82
CA ILE A 92 4.00 25.36 10.81
C ILE A 92 5.14 25.06 11.78
N GLU A 93 5.27 23.82 12.25
CA GLU A 93 6.35 23.41 13.15
C GLU A 93 7.73 23.67 12.54
N MET A 94 7.97 23.22 11.30
CA MET A 94 9.25 23.46 10.61
C MET A 94 9.56 24.95 10.47
N ARG A 95 8.54 25.78 10.19
CA ARG A 95 8.73 27.23 10.09
C ARG A 95 8.96 27.87 11.46
N LEU A 96 8.38 27.31 12.51
CA LEU A 96 8.60 27.75 13.89
C LEU A 96 10.05 27.47 14.29
N ASP A 97 10.54 26.24 14.04
CA ASP A 97 11.94 25.85 14.27
C ASP A 97 12.92 26.76 13.51
N ASP A 98 12.65 27.06 12.23
CA ASP A 98 13.46 27.97 11.43
C ASP A 98 13.50 29.39 12.01
N MET A 99 12.37 29.87 12.55
CA MET A 99 12.29 31.18 13.18
C MET A 99 13.05 31.21 14.51
N ASP A 100 12.93 30.15 15.33
CA ASP A 100 13.66 30.01 16.58
C ASP A 100 15.18 30.00 16.34
N ALA A 101 15.65 29.25 15.34
CA ALA A 101 17.06 29.24 14.96
C ALA A 101 17.57 30.64 14.53
N LYS A 102 16.77 31.37 13.72
CA LYS A 102 17.12 32.74 13.29
C LYS A 102 17.11 33.73 14.45
N LEU A 103 16.20 33.56 15.41
CA LEU A 103 16.14 34.41 16.60
C LEU A 103 17.38 34.22 17.47
N ASP A 104 17.78 32.97 17.71
CA ASP A 104 19.02 32.63 18.43
C ASP A 104 20.27 33.17 17.72
N GLU A 105 20.31 33.09 16.39
CA GLU A 105 21.39 33.69 15.59
C GLU A 105 21.42 35.23 15.74
N ALA A 106 20.28 35.90 15.70
CA ALA A 106 20.21 37.34 15.88
C ALA A 106 20.65 37.78 17.29
N ILE A 107 20.22 37.05 18.32
CA ILE A 107 20.60 37.31 19.72
C ILE A 107 22.10 37.10 19.91
N SER A 108 22.63 35.97 19.44
CA SER A 108 24.06 35.64 19.56
C SER A 108 24.95 36.56 18.70
N GLY A 109 24.51 36.93 17.50
CA GLY A 109 25.17 37.89 16.62
C GLY A 109 25.22 39.29 17.22
N GLY A 110 24.13 39.74 17.84
CA GLY A 110 24.06 41.00 18.58
C GLY A 110 25.03 41.04 19.77
N ALA A 111 25.15 39.93 20.51
CA ALA A 111 26.11 39.79 21.61
C ALA A 111 27.57 39.85 21.11
N LYS A 112 27.90 39.14 20.03
CA LYS A 112 29.23 39.16 19.40
C LYS A 112 29.61 40.55 18.87
N ALA A 113 28.68 41.24 18.20
CA ALA A 113 28.89 42.60 17.70
C ALA A 113 29.15 43.61 18.83
N ARG A 114 28.44 43.46 19.95
CA ARG A 114 28.62 44.31 21.13
C ARG A 114 29.98 44.08 21.81
N ALA A 115 30.41 42.81 21.92
CA ALA A 115 31.72 42.47 22.48
C ALA A 115 32.89 42.98 21.62
N ALA A 116 32.78 42.87 20.28
CA ALA A 116 33.80 43.38 19.35
C ALA A 116 33.95 44.91 19.44
N LYS A 117 32.85 45.64 19.62
CA LYS A 117 32.87 47.11 19.74
C LYS A 117 33.54 47.58 21.04
N THR A 118 33.35 46.85 22.14
CA THR A 118 34.02 47.15 23.42
C THR A 118 35.53 46.92 23.35
N SER A 119 35.98 45.80 22.76
CA SER A 119 37.41 45.49 22.62
C SER A 119 38.16 46.51 21.74
N LYS A 120 37.53 46.99 20.67
CA LYS A 120 38.12 48.00 19.78
C LYS A 120 38.31 49.35 20.48
N LYS A 121 37.35 49.76 21.32
CA LYS A 121 37.42 50.99 22.10
C LYS A 121 38.53 50.97 23.15
N THR A 122 38.78 49.80 23.77
CA THR A 122 39.85 49.63 24.77
C THR A 122 41.25 49.63 24.16
N ASN A 123 41.39 49.25 22.88
CA ASN A 123 42.67 49.28 22.17
C ASN A 123 42.99 50.65 21.54
N GLU A 124 42.01 51.52 21.33
CA GLU A 124 42.23 52.89 20.83
C GLU A 124 42.56 53.88 21.97
N GLU A 125 42.38 53.49 23.24
CA GLU A 125 42.65 54.31 24.43
C GLU A 125 43.99 53.96 25.12
N LYS A 126 44.85 53.15 24.47
CA LYS A 126 46.19 52.76 24.91
C LYS A 126 47.23 53.17 23.89
#